data_AF-A0A437JCI6-F1
#
_entry.id   AF-A0A437JCI6-F1
#
_cell.length_a   1.000
_cell.length_b   1.000
_cell.length_c   1.000
_cell.angle_alpha   90.00
_cell.angle_beta   90.00
_cell.angle_gamma   90.00
#
_symmetry.space_group_name_H-M   'P 1'
#
loop_
_entity.id
_entity.type
_entity.pdbx_description
1 polymer ?
#
loop_
_entity_poly.entity_id
_entity_poly.type
_entity_poly.pdbx_seq_one_letter_code
_entity_poly.pdbx_strand_id
1 'polypeptide(L)'
;METNRIFFEAIALRKCVSATYNRTSVVLAPHILYTRHDELYLDAVTLTRDGQAPRELKLGSFKLTGLKDVALTDRPFDPMPLYDARDARYAGVTVFAIEQA
;
A
#
# COMPACT_ATOMS: atom_id res chain seq x y z
N MET A 1 -1.22 15.37 7.05
CA MET A 1 -0.86 15.76 5.67
C MET A 1 0.41 15.07 5.18
N GLU A 2 1.42 14.83 6.04
CA GLU A 2 2.64 14.08 5.67
C GLU A 2 2.42 12.65 5.18
N THR A 3 1.52 11.89 5.82
CA THR A 3 1.27 10.49 5.49
C THR A 3 0.87 10.26 4.03
N ASN A 4 0.03 11.12 3.46
CA ASN A 4 -0.39 11.00 2.06
C ASN A 4 0.80 11.19 1.10
N ARG A 5 1.69 12.15 1.41
CA ARG A 5 2.92 12.38 0.64
C ARG A 5 3.80 11.13 0.62
N ILE A 6 3.98 10.47 1.77
CA ILE A 6 4.76 9.24 1.88
C ILE A 6 4.18 8.16 0.97
N PHE A 7 2.85 7.99 0.95
CA PHE A 7 2.23 6.99 0.07
C PHE A 7 2.36 7.32 -1.41
N PHE A 8 2.21 8.58 -1.81
CA PHE A 8 2.45 8.99 -3.20
C PHE A 8 3.89 8.70 -3.62
N GLU A 9 4.85 9.09 -2.79
CA GLU A 9 6.28 8.84 -3.04
C GLU A 9 6.59 7.34 -3.09
N ALA A 10 6.02 6.55 -2.17
CA ALA A 10 6.22 5.12 -2.12
C ALA A 10 5.69 4.40 -3.35
N ILE A 11 4.51 4.78 -3.84
CA ILE A 11 3.91 4.22 -5.05
C ILE A 11 4.72 4.65 -6.28
N ALA A 12 5.06 5.93 -6.39
CA ALA A 12 5.80 6.46 -7.54
C ALA A 12 7.20 5.86 -7.67
N LEU A 13 7.91 5.69 -6.55
CA LEU A 13 9.26 5.16 -6.50
C LEU A 13 9.32 3.64 -6.28
N ARG A 14 8.16 2.98 -6.20
CA ARG A 14 8.03 1.55 -5.84
C ARG A 14 8.84 1.18 -4.59
N LYS A 15 8.78 2.04 -3.57
CA LYS A 15 9.42 1.85 -2.26
C LYS A 15 8.44 1.27 -1.25
N CYS A 16 8.93 0.42 -0.36
CA CYS A 16 8.12 -0.12 0.72
C CYS A 16 7.87 0.94 1.79
N VAL A 17 6.78 0.75 2.54
CA VAL A 17 6.38 1.61 3.65
C VAL A 17 6.29 0.77 4.90
N SER A 18 6.93 1.20 5.99
CA SER A 18 6.67 0.67 7.32
C SER A 18 5.54 1.44 7.98
N ALA A 19 4.62 0.75 8.64
CA ALA A 19 3.53 1.35 9.38
C ALA A 19 3.09 0.45 10.54
N THR A 20 2.34 1.00 11.47
CA THR A 20 1.61 0.25 12.49
C THR A 20 0.14 0.13 12.07
N TYR A 21 -0.35 -1.09 11.89
CA TYR A 21 -1.75 -1.38 11.58
C TYR A 21 -2.33 -2.32 12.64
N ASN A 22 -3.45 -1.96 13.25
CA ASN A 22 -4.09 -2.75 14.32
C ASN A 22 -3.12 -3.19 15.45
N ARG A 23 -2.24 -2.28 15.90
CA ARG A 23 -1.17 -2.52 16.90
C ARG A 23 -0.05 -3.47 16.48
N THR A 24 -0.01 -3.87 15.21
CA THR A 24 1.06 -4.68 14.65
C THR A 24 1.91 -3.84 13.71
N SER A 25 3.24 -3.99 13.80
CA SER A 25 4.16 -3.41 12.83
C SER A 25 4.10 -4.17 11.51
N VAL A 26 3.92 -3.46 10.40
CA VAL A 26 3.85 -4.04 9.05
C VAL A 26 4.80 -3.32 8.11
N VAL A 27 5.38 -4.07 7.17
CA VAL A 27 6.02 -3.50 5.99
C VAL A 27 5.17 -3.84 4.78
N LEU A 28 4.77 -2.81 4.05
CA LEU A 28 3.83 -2.86 2.95
C LEU A 28 4.52 -2.44 1.66
N ALA A 29 4.22 -3.13 0.58
CA ALA A 29 4.53 -2.74 -0.80
C ALA A 29 3.28 -2.07 -1.41
N PRO A 30 3.19 -0.73 -1.43
CA PRO A 30 1.98 -0.02 -1.84
C PRO A 30 1.78 -0.02 -3.36
N HIS A 31 0.64 -0.54 -3.84
CA HIS A 31 0.35 -0.66 -5.28
C HIS A 31 -0.62 0.42 -5.76
N ILE A 32 -1.70 0.67 -5.02
CA ILE A 32 -2.73 1.63 -5.41
C ILE A 32 -3.39 2.28 -4.23
N LEU A 33 -3.60 3.59 -4.35
CA LEU A 33 -4.39 4.44 -3.50
C LEU A 33 -5.71 4.76 -4.20
N TYR A 34 -6.82 4.53 -3.52
CA TYR A 34 -8.16 4.75 -4.07
C TYR A 34 -9.12 5.18 -2.97
N THR A 35 -10.24 5.79 -3.35
CA THR A 35 -11.32 6.16 -2.42
C THR A 35 -12.43 5.12 -2.43
N ARG A 36 -13.04 4.87 -1.27
CA ARG A 36 -14.25 4.06 -1.17
C ARG A 36 -15.11 4.61 -0.03
N HIS A 37 -16.34 5.00 -0.35
CA HIS A 37 -17.27 5.64 0.59
C HIS A 37 -16.61 6.83 1.33
N ASP A 38 -16.00 7.75 0.58
CA ASP A 38 -15.31 8.95 1.10
C ASP A 38 -14.10 8.70 2.02
N GLU A 39 -13.68 7.44 2.18
CA GLU A 39 -12.46 7.05 2.89
C GLU A 39 -11.34 6.68 1.91
N LEU A 40 -10.08 6.96 2.27
CA LEU A 40 -8.91 6.54 1.51
C LEU A 40 -8.45 5.13 1.91
N TYR A 41 -8.23 4.30 0.90
CA TYR A 41 -7.71 2.94 1.02
C TYR A 41 -6.43 2.77 0.21
N LEU A 42 -5.52 1.97 0.77
CA LEU A 42 -4.28 1.55 0.15
C LEU A 42 -4.35 0.04 -0.06
N ASP A 43 -4.27 -0.40 -1.31
CA ASP A 43 -4.00 -1.80 -1.61
C ASP A 43 -2.49 -2.01 -1.71
N ALA A 44 -1.99 -2.90 -0.86
CA ALA A 44 -0.57 -3.17 -0.71
C ALA A 44 -0.31 -4.64 -0.40
N VAL A 45 0.87 -5.14 -0.79
CA VAL A 45 1.31 -6.47 -0.37
C VAL A 45 2.02 -6.36 0.97
N THR A 46 1.58 -7.14 1.95
CA THR A 46 2.31 -7.27 3.21
C THR A 46 3.58 -8.06 2.96
N LEU A 47 4.74 -7.46 3.22
CA LEU A 47 6.05 -8.13 3.11
C LEU A 47 6.52 -8.68 4.45
N THR A 48 6.23 -7.97 5.53
CA THR A 48 6.46 -8.47 6.89
C THR A 48 5.35 -8.00 7.83
N ARG A 49 5.10 -8.80 8.86
CA ARG A 49 4.18 -8.52 9.96
C ARG A 49 4.88 -8.91 11.26
N ASP A 50 5.05 -7.96 12.17
CA ASP A 50 5.84 -8.11 13.41
C ASP A 50 7.23 -8.71 13.13
N GLY A 51 7.88 -8.25 12.05
CA GLY A 51 9.20 -8.70 11.63
C GLY A 51 9.23 -10.08 10.95
N GLN A 52 8.11 -10.82 10.91
CA GLN A 52 8.02 -12.11 10.23
C GLN A 52 7.46 -11.97 8.82
N ALA A 53 8.03 -12.71 7.87
CA ALA A 53 7.44 -12.83 6.53
C ALA A 53 6.06 -13.51 6.63
N PRO A 54 5.04 -13.02 5.91
CA PRO A 54 3.75 -13.68 5.90
C PRO A 54 3.86 -15.04 5.23
N ARG A 55 2.98 -15.97 5.64
CA ARG A 55 2.88 -17.31 5.03
C ARG A 55 2.50 -17.25 3.55
N GLU A 56 1.76 -16.21 3.16
CA GLU A 56 1.29 -16.00 1.80
C GLU A 56 1.38 -14.51 1.45
N LEU A 57 2.00 -14.21 0.31
CA LEU A 57 2.01 -12.87 -0.25
C LEU A 57 0.67 -12.61 -0.92
N LYS A 58 -0.08 -11.66 -0.38
CA LYS A 58 -1.37 -11.26 -0.92
C LYS A 58 -1.54 -9.75 -0.91
N LEU A 59 -2.32 -9.26 -1.87
CA LEU A 59 -2.75 -7.88 -1.91
C LEU A 59 -3.83 -7.67 -0.85
N GLY A 60 -3.53 -6.86 0.16
CA GLY A 60 -4.45 -6.49 1.23
C GLY A 60 -4.90 -5.05 1.08
N SER A 61 -6.15 -4.78 1.47
CA SER A 61 -6.71 -3.42 1.53
C SER A 61 -6.59 -2.84 2.93
N PHE A 62 -5.91 -1.70 3.04
CA PHE A 62 -5.65 -1.01 4.30
C PHE A 62 -6.32 0.37 4.30
N LYS A 63 -7.08 0.68 5.35
CA LYS A 63 -7.60 2.06 5.57
C LYS A 63 -6.44 2.97 5.93
N LEU A 64 -6.27 4.09 5.22
CA LEU A 64 -5.19 5.05 5.52
C LEU A 64 -5.30 5.61 6.95
N THR A 65 -6.51 5.85 7.43
CA THR A 65 -6.78 6.35 8.79
C THR A 65 -6.39 5.36 9.89
N GLY A 66 -6.27 4.06 9.54
CA GLY A 66 -5.84 3.01 10.45
C GLY A 66 -4.32 2.77 10.45
N LEU A 67 -3.59 3.35 9.49
CA LEU A 67 -2.13 3.25 9.39
C LEU A 67 -1.49 4.36 10.22
N LYS A 68 -0.71 3.97 11.23
CA LYS A 68 0.02 4.87 12.11
C LYS A 68 1.53 4.73 11.91
N ASP A 69 2.30 5.71 12.37
CA ASP A 69 3.77 5.68 12.32
C ASP A 69 4.31 5.33 10.92
N VAL A 70 3.66 5.90 9.90
CA VAL A 70 3.94 5.62 8.50
C VAL A 70 5.29 6.24 8.13
N ALA A 71 6.20 5.43 7.62
CA ALA A 71 7.51 5.87 7.16
C ALA A 71 7.92 5.16 5.86
N LEU A 72 8.54 5.91 4.96
CA LEU A 72 9.14 5.36 3.75
C LEU A 72 10.39 4.55 4.13
N THR A 73 10.62 3.46 3.41
CA THR A 73 11.84 2.65 3.55
C THR A 73 12.62 2.68 2.25
N ASP A 74 13.94 2.47 2.32
CA ASP A 74 14.78 2.37 1.11
C ASP A 74 14.66 1.02 0.40
N ARG A 75 13.79 0.13 0.87
CA ARG A 75 13.54 -1.17 0.25
C ARG A 75 12.63 -1.00 -0.98
N PRO A 76 13.09 -1.30 -2.21
CA PRO A 76 12.20 -1.37 -3.36
C PRO A 76 11.30 -2.61 -3.28
N PHE A 77 10.18 -2.60 -3.99
CA PHE A 77 9.37 -3.80 -4.23
C PHE A 77 9.07 -3.98 -5.72
N ASP A 78 8.88 -5.24 -6.10
CA ASP A 78 8.34 -5.59 -7.41
C ASP A 78 6.81 -5.62 -7.37
N PRO A 79 6.13 -5.10 -8.40
CA PRO A 79 4.69 -5.22 -8.54
C PRO A 79 4.23 -6.68 -8.41
N MET A 80 3.19 -6.90 -7.61
CA MET A 80 2.56 -8.21 -7.44
C MET A 80 2.01 -8.67 -8.80
N PRO A 81 2.32 -9.90 -9.27
CA PRO A 81 1.86 -10.38 -10.58
C PRO A 81 0.33 -10.41 -10.73
N LEU A 82 -0.38 -10.58 -9.61
CA LEU A 82 -1.85 -10.63 -9.56
C LEU A 82 -2.50 -9.26 -9.37
N TYR A 83 -1.71 -8.19 -9.27
CA TYR A 83 -2.25 -6.84 -9.17
C TYR A 83 -2.65 -6.33 -10.57
N ASP A 84 -3.92 -6.00 -10.73
CA ASP A 84 -4.45 -5.33 -11.92
C ASP A 84 -5.00 -3.95 -11.54
N ALA A 85 -4.34 -2.90 -12.02
CA ALA A 85 -4.77 -1.52 -11.81
C ALA A 85 -6.12 -1.20 -12.51
N ARG A 86 -6.50 -2.01 -13.50
CA ARG A 86 -7.70 -1.83 -14.34
C ARG A 86 -8.89 -2.65 -13.86
N ASP A 87 -8.75 -3.34 -12.73
CA ASP A 87 -9.84 -4.06 -12.09
C ASP A 87 -11.04 -3.11 -11.86
N ALA A 88 -12.25 -3.62 -12.13
CA ALA A 88 -13.49 -2.85 -12.03
C ALA A 88 -13.68 -2.19 -10.66
N ARG A 89 -13.11 -2.76 -9.59
CA ARG A 89 -13.18 -2.18 -8.23
C ARG A 89 -12.44 -0.85 -8.08
N TYR A 90 -11.53 -0.52 -8.99
CA TYR A 90 -10.77 0.73 -8.99
C TYR A 90 -11.31 1.76 -9.97
N ALA A 91 -12.20 1.37 -10.88
CA ALA A 91 -12.74 2.24 -11.92
C ALA A 91 -13.44 3.47 -11.32
N GLY A 92 -12.98 4.67 -11.68
CA GLY A 92 -13.56 5.94 -11.24
C GLY A 92 -13.25 6.35 -9.79
N VAL A 93 -12.46 5.55 -9.06
CA VAL A 93 -12.13 5.82 -7.65
C VAL A 93 -10.62 5.80 -7.36
N THR A 94 -9.78 5.46 -8.33
CA THR A 94 -8.32 5.54 -8.21
C THR A 94 -7.86 6.97 -7.97
N VAL A 95 -7.02 7.15 -6.96
CA VAL A 95 -6.32 8.41 -6.67
C VAL A 95 -4.91 8.36 -7.25
N PHE A 96 -4.19 7.26 -7.03
CA PHE A 96 -2.83 7.08 -7.53
C PHE A 96 -2.48 5.59 -7.56
N ALA A 97 -1.75 5.14 -8.58
CA ALA A 97 -1.37 3.74 -8.75
C ALA A 97 0.06 3.64 -9.27
N ILE A 98 0.70 2.49 -9.06
CA ILE A 98 1.98 2.20 -9.72
C ILE A 98 1.78 2.26 -11.24
N GLU A 99 2.75 2.82 -11.95
CA GLU A 99 2.78 2.74 -13.41
C GLU A 99 3.01 1.28 -13.82
N GLN A 100 2.04 0.70 -14.55
CA GLN A 100 2.24 -0.55 -15.27
C GLN A 100 3.01 -0.20 -16.56
N ALA A 101 4.22 -0.74 -16.70
CA ALA A 101 5.04 -0.58 -17.90
C ALA A 101 4.47 -1.38 -19.07
#